data_AF-A0A7V2JIQ5-F1
#
_entry.id   AF-A0A7V2JIQ5-F1
#
_cell.length_a   1.000
_cell.length_b   1.000
_cell.length_c   1.000
_cell.angle_alpha   90.00
_cell.angle_beta   90.00
_cell.angle_gamma   90.00
#
_symmetry.space_group_name_H-M   'P 1'
#
loop_
_entity.id
_entity.type
_entity.pdbx_description
1 polymer ?
#
loop_
_entity_poly.entity_id
_entity_poly.type
_entity_poly.pdbx_seq_one_letter_code
_entity_poly.pdbx_strand_id
1 'polypeptide(L)'
;EKYYLYDSFAALIQHETRYEYGDAEKQIIASVAPLGKDYQATVREAFEHRWVDVYETEGKRSGGYMASVYGIHPYILMNYHGTMDDVFTLAHEMGHAMHSVLSDKHQPFTYAGYTIFVAEVASTLNEALLLDQLLENAQSADERIVLLQHAIDSIAGTFFTQSMFANYELEAHQLAEAGQPITGEVLGEVYHNLLKSWYDDAIEDEELYQLTWARIPHFFHSPYYVYQYATSFAASSAIFDTMQSATSEEERQEVVSRYHTLLQSGGSDHPMELLKRAGVDLNDSSAVNSVVRRLDALVSQLEKELELT
;
A
#
# COMPACT_ATOMS: atom_id res chain seq x y z
N GLU A 1 -18.00 6.12 -25.86
CA GLU A 1 -16.60 6.57 -25.97
C GLU A 1 -15.68 5.36 -25.95
N LYS A 2 -14.39 5.56 -26.22
CA LYS A 2 -13.35 4.54 -26.13
C LYS A 2 -12.51 4.82 -24.88
N TYR A 3 -12.15 3.78 -24.13
CA TYR A 3 -11.37 3.91 -22.90
C TYR A 3 -10.16 2.99 -22.98
N TYR A 4 -8.96 3.53 -22.80
CA TYR A 4 -7.71 2.81 -22.98
C TYR A 4 -6.96 2.66 -21.66
N LEU A 5 -5.97 1.76 -21.61
CA LEU A 5 -5.13 1.55 -20.41
C LEU A 5 -4.37 2.83 -20.01
N TYR A 6 -4.05 3.71 -20.96
CA TYR A 6 -3.41 4.99 -20.67
C TYR A 6 -4.39 6.04 -20.09
N ASP A 7 -5.69 5.78 -20.10
CA ASP A 7 -6.71 6.61 -19.46
C ASP A 7 -6.96 6.19 -18.00
N SER A 8 -6.41 5.04 -17.55
CA SER A 8 -6.69 4.42 -16.24
C SER A 8 -6.43 5.30 -15.02
N PHE A 9 -5.54 6.29 -15.13
CA PHE A 9 -5.17 7.18 -14.04
C PHE A 9 -5.38 8.67 -14.41
N ALA A 10 -6.23 8.94 -15.41
CA ALA A 10 -6.59 10.30 -15.75
C ALA A 10 -7.40 10.91 -14.59
N ALA A 11 -7.03 12.12 -14.17
CA ALA A 11 -7.75 12.83 -13.11
C ALA A 11 -9.20 13.08 -13.54
N LEU A 12 -10.17 12.68 -12.70
CA LEU A 12 -11.60 12.86 -12.97
C LEU A 12 -12.00 14.34 -12.92
N ILE A 13 -11.33 15.12 -12.08
CA ILE A 13 -11.51 16.56 -11.97
C ILE A 13 -10.15 17.27 -11.88
N GLN A 14 -10.12 18.56 -12.19
CA GLN A 14 -8.96 19.41 -11.95
C GLN A 14 -9.07 20.05 -10.56
N HIS A 15 -8.43 19.45 -9.57
CA HIS A 15 -8.34 19.99 -8.23
C HIS A 15 -6.95 19.74 -7.66
N GLU A 16 -6.24 20.81 -7.27
CA GLU A 16 -4.94 20.72 -6.64
C GLU A 16 -5.02 21.23 -5.20
N THR A 17 -4.76 20.34 -4.26
CA THR A 17 -4.55 20.69 -2.85
C THR A 17 -3.06 20.68 -2.57
N ARG A 18 -2.53 21.79 -2.05
CA ARG A 18 -1.14 21.86 -1.59
C ARG A 18 -1.08 21.55 -0.10
N TYR A 19 -0.30 20.54 0.25
CA TYR A 19 -0.08 20.11 1.62
C TYR A 19 1.27 20.63 2.10
N GLU A 20 1.26 21.73 2.86
CA GLU A 20 2.49 22.19 3.51
C GLU A 20 2.99 21.12 4.49
N TYR A 21 4.31 20.91 4.55
CA TYR A 21 4.89 19.78 5.29
C TYR A 21 4.43 19.73 6.76
N GLY A 22 4.41 20.88 7.44
CA GLY A 22 3.94 20.94 8.84
C GLY A 22 2.44 20.66 9.03
N ASP A 23 1.62 20.75 7.99
CA ASP A 23 0.21 20.32 8.04
C ASP A 23 0.08 18.83 7.78
N ALA A 24 0.87 18.28 6.85
CA ALA A 24 0.99 16.84 6.64
C ALA A 24 1.46 16.11 7.91
N GLU A 25 2.43 16.65 8.65
CA GLU A 25 2.86 16.11 9.95
C GLU A 25 1.67 15.96 10.92
N LYS A 26 0.85 17.02 11.07
CA LYS A 26 -0.30 17.01 11.97
C LYS A 26 -1.35 16.00 11.53
N GLN A 27 -1.61 15.92 10.23
CA GLN A 27 -2.57 14.97 9.66
C GLN A 27 -2.13 13.52 9.90
N ILE A 28 -0.86 13.21 9.67
CA ILE A 28 -0.29 11.87 9.90
C ILE A 28 -0.27 11.52 11.38
N ILE A 29 0.09 12.44 12.27
CA ILE A 29 0.02 12.20 13.72
C ILE A 29 -1.43 11.96 14.14
N ALA A 30 -2.38 12.72 13.62
CA ALA A 30 -3.79 12.57 13.97
C ALA A 30 -4.38 11.24 13.47
N SER A 31 -4.05 10.83 12.25
CA SER A 31 -4.61 9.63 11.62
C SER A 31 -4.28 8.33 12.36
N VAL A 32 -3.11 8.27 13.01
CA VAL A 32 -2.68 7.08 13.76
C VAL A 32 -3.23 7.02 15.19
N ALA A 33 -4.12 7.94 15.59
CA ALA A 33 -4.74 7.93 16.93
C ALA A 33 -5.42 6.59 17.29
N PRO A 34 -6.12 5.89 16.37
CA PRO A 34 -6.72 4.59 16.65
C PRO A 34 -5.71 3.50 17.06
N LEU A 35 -4.42 3.66 16.70
CA LEU A 35 -3.36 2.72 17.05
C LEU A 35 -2.84 2.88 18.47
N GLY A 36 -3.40 3.82 19.25
CA GLY A 36 -3.08 4.03 20.65
C GLY A 36 -2.06 5.15 20.89
N LYS A 37 -2.09 5.70 22.11
CA LYS A 37 -1.33 6.89 22.49
C LYS A 37 0.19 6.73 22.37
N ASP A 38 0.71 5.56 22.68
CA ASP A 38 2.16 5.30 22.62
C ASP A 38 2.66 5.24 21.17
N TYR A 39 1.87 4.64 20.27
CA TYR A 39 2.16 4.63 18.84
C TYR A 39 2.18 6.06 18.29
N GLN A 40 1.10 6.81 18.56
CA GLN A 40 0.98 8.21 18.13
C GLN A 40 2.08 9.11 18.72
N ALA A 41 2.47 8.90 19.98
CA ALA A 41 3.55 9.66 20.61
C ALA A 41 4.91 9.40 19.92
N THR A 42 5.17 8.17 19.51
CA THR A 42 6.40 7.81 18.79
C THR A 42 6.42 8.42 17.39
N VAL A 43 5.29 8.43 16.67
CA VAL A 43 5.17 9.12 15.38
C VAL A 43 5.45 10.63 15.54
N ARG A 44 4.93 11.25 16.61
CA ARG A 44 5.25 12.65 16.93
C ARG A 44 6.74 12.86 17.20
N GLU A 45 7.36 11.96 17.98
CA GLU A 45 8.79 12.01 18.27
C GLU A 45 9.63 11.97 16.99
N ALA A 46 9.22 11.16 16.00
CA ALA A 46 9.91 11.03 14.72
C ALA A 46 10.01 12.36 13.96
N PHE A 47 8.91 13.13 13.94
CA PHE A 47 8.88 14.46 13.34
C PHE A 47 9.68 15.49 14.18
N GLU A 48 9.57 15.43 15.51
CA GLU A 48 10.27 16.37 16.41
C GLU A 48 11.79 16.16 16.45
N HIS A 49 12.28 14.94 16.18
CA HIS A 49 13.70 14.57 16.32
C HIS A 49 14.42 14.30 14.98
N ARG A 50 13.92 14.85 13.86
CA ARG A 50 14.56 14.82 12.53
C ARG A 50 14.83 13.40 12.00
N TRP A 51 13.87 12.50 12.14
CA TRP A 51 13.97 11.19 11.47
C TRP A 51 13.79 11.32 9.96
N VAL A 52 13.13 12.39 9.50
CA VAL A 52 12.80 12.64 8.09
C VAL A 52 13.79 13.62 7.46
N ASP A 53 14.43 13.21 6.37
CA ASP A 53 15.14 14.09 5.45
C ASP A 53 14.20 14.53 4.31
N VAL A 54 13.61 15.71 4.48
CA VAL A 54 12.31 16.11 3.88
C VAL A 54 12.39 16.51 2.41
N TYR A 55 13.23 17.50 2.08
CA TYR A 55 13.15 18.22 0.80
C TYR A 55 14.15 17.68 -0.23
N GLU A 56 13.80 17.83 -1.51
CA GLU A 56 14.72 17.57 -2.61
C GLU A 56 15.97 18.46 -2.53
N THR A 57 17.14 17.89 -2.84
CA THR A 57 18.39 18.63 -2.99
C THR A 57 19.20 18.09 -4.17
N GLU A 58 20.12 18.89 -4.71
CA GLU A 58 20.96 18.49 -5.84
C GLU A 58 21.73 17.21 -5.51
N GLY A 59 21.53 16.16 -6.33
CA GLY A 59 22.18 14.86 -6.16
C GLY A 59 21.53 13.95 -5.11
N LYS A 60 20.42 14.34 -4.49
CA LYS A 60 19.65 13.47 -3.59
C LYS A 60 19.03 12.30 -4.37
N ARG A 61 18.97 11.14 -3.72
CA ARG A 61 18.32 9.96 -4.28
C ARG A 61 16.82 10.23 -4.48
N SER A 62 16.27 9.81 -5.63
CA SER A 62 14.85 9.96 -5.96
C SER A 62 13.95 9.04 -5.14
N GLY A 63 12.66 9.39 -5.07
CA GLY A 63 11.61 8.62 -4.38
C GLY A 63 11.54 8.90 -2.88
N GLY A 64 10.79 8.05 -2.16
CA GLY A 64 10.77 7.97 -0.70
C GLY A 64 11.21 6.57 -0.25
N TYR A 65 11.84 6.48 0.93
CA TYR A 65 12.08 5.19 1.60
C TYR A 65 12.41 5.36 3.08
N MET A 66 12.17 4.32 3.86
CA MET A 66 12.62 4.15 5.23
C MET A 66 13.82 3.20 5.29
N ALA A 67 14.86 3.58 6.04
CA ALA A 67 15.99 2.73 6.39
C ALA A 67 16.16 2.63 7.90
N SER A 68 16.41 1.42 8.41
CA SER A 68 16.59 1.16 9.83
C SER A 68 17.99 0.64 10.16
N VAL A 69 18.44 0.91 11.39
CA VAL A 69 19.67 0.39 11.98
C VAL A 69 19.32 -0.08 13.38
N TYR A 70 19.53 -1.37 13.65
CA TYR A 70 19.06 -1.99 14.90
C TYR A 70 19.50 -1.21 16.14
N GLY A 71 18.51 -0.87 16.99
CA GLY A 71 18.73 -0.20 18.27
C GLY A 71 18.96 1.31 18.16
N ILE A 72 18.83 1.89 16.97
CA ILE A 72 18.74 3.33 16.73
C ILE A 72 17.41 3.62 16.02
N HIS A 73 16.90 4.83 16.15
CA HIS A 73 15.71 5.24 15.41
C HIS A 73 15.91 5.10 13.88
N PRO A 74 14.84 4.82 13.12
CA PRO A 74 14.88 4.77 11.67
C PRO A 74 15.10 6.16 11.04
N TYR A 75 15.42 6.14 9.75
CA TYR A 75 15.57 7.33 8.91
C TYR A 75 14.62 7.22 7.73
N ILE A 76 13.89 8.30 7.44
CA ILE A 76 12.99 8.40 6.30
C ILE A 76 13.59 9.41 5.34
N LEU A 77 13.78 9.03 4.08
CA LEU A 77 14.14 9.93 3.01
C LEU A 77 12.88 10.28 2.23
N MET A 78 12.65 11.58 2.01
CA MET A 78 11.59 12.12 1.17
C MET A 78 12.17 13.07 0.12
N ASN A 79 11.40 13.32 -0.93
CA ASN A 79 11.57 14.46 -1.83
C ASN A 79 10.24 15.21 -1.88
N TYR A 80 9.89 15.90 -0.80
CA TYR A 80 8.56 16.43 -0.57
C TYR A 80 8.30 17.75 -1.34
N HIS A 81 7.29 17.77 -2.21
CA HIS A 81 6.89 18.96 -3.01
C HIS A 81 5.52 19.54 -2.61
N GLY A 82 4.84 18.91 -1.66
CA GLY A 82 3.54 19.36 -1.13
C GLY A 82 2.35 18.86 -1.93
N THR A 83 2.52 17.77 -2.67
CA THR A 83 1.44 17.04 -3.36
C THR A 83 0.74 16.08 -2.40
N MET A 84 -0.44 15.60 -2.78
CA MET A 84 -1.13 14.54 -2.03
C MET A 84 -0.29 13.26 -1.96
N ASP A 85 0.34 12.87 -3.07
CA ASP A 85 1.20 11.69 -3.13
C ASP A 85 2.38 11.77 -2.16
N ASP A 86 2.92 12.98 -1.92
CA ASP A 86 3.98 13.19 -0.93
C ASP A 86 3.51 12.90 0.51
N VAL A 87 2.25 13.25 0.84
CA VAL A 87 1.67 13.01 2.16
C VAL A 87 1.44 11.52 2.38
N PHE A 88 0.86 10.83 1.39
CA PHE A 88 0.65 9.38 1.46
C PHE A 88 1.98 8.61 1.50
N THR A 89 2.97 9.02 0.71
CA THR A 89 4.32 8.45 0.77
C THR A 89 4.95 8.66 2.15
N LEU A 90 4.81 9.85 2.75
CA LEU A 90 5.32 10.09 4.09
C LEU A 90 4.62 9.22 5.15
N ALA A 91 3.31 9.02 5.05
CA ALA A 91 2.56 8.13 5.92
C ALA A 91 2.96 6.66 5.76
N HIS A 92 3.19 6.22 4.52
CA HIS A 92 3.70 4.91 4.15
C HIS A 92 5.04 4.63 4.84
N GLU A 93 6.02 5.52 4.64
CA GLU A 93 7.34 5.36 5.23
C GLU A 93 7.33 5.48 6.77
N MET A 94 6.41 6.27 7.33
CA MET A 94 6.19 6.33 8.77
C MET A 94 5.66 4.99 9.32
N GLY A 95 4.80 4.29 8.57
CA GLY A 95 4.35 2.94 8.93
C GLY A 95 5.51 1.94 8.99
N HIS A 96 6.40 1.98 8.01
CA HIS A 96 7.63 1.19 8.05
C HIS A 96 8.53 1.57 9.23
N ALA A 97 8.72 2.87 9.49
CA ALA A 97 9.52 3.34 10.61
C ALA A 97 8.99 2.81 11.94
N MET A 98 7.68 2.86 12.15
CA MET A 98 7.02 2.34 13.33
C MET A 98 7.14 0.82 13.47
N HIS A 99 7.08 0.08 12.37
CA HIS A 99 7.36 -1.36 12.36
C HIS A 99 8.80 -1.64 12.85
N SER A 100 9.79 -0.93 12.31
CA SER A 100 11.19 -1.05 12.74
C SER A 100 11.39 -0.69 14.22
N VAL A 101 10.81 0.41 14.71
CA VAL A 101 10.91 0.81 16.12
C VAL A 101 10.34 -0.26 17.06
N LEU A 102 9.16 -0.79 16.73
CA LEU A 102 8.51 -1.79 17.58
C LEU A 102 9.23 -3.13 17.53
N SER A 103 9.70 -3.56 16.36
CA SER A 103 10.48 -4.78 16.21
C SER A 103 11.80 -4.70 16.98
N ASP A 104 12.58 -3.63 16.79
CA ASP A 104 13.87 -3.44 17.45
C ASP A 104 13.78 -3.44 18.97
N LYS A 105 12.71 -2.86 19.52
CA LYS A 105 12.47 -2.77 20.95
C LYS A 105 12.13 -4.11 21.60
N HIS A 106 11.55 -5.04 20.86
CA HIS A 106 11.00 -6.30 21.40
C HIS A 106 11.72 -7.56 20.93
N GLN A 107 12.53 -7.46 19.86
CA GLN A 107 13.29 -8.57 19.32
C GLN A 107 14.80 -8.37 19.50
N PRO A 108 15.58 -9.46 19.68
CA PRO A 108 17.02 -9.39 19.52
C PRO A 108 17.36 -9.06 18.06
N PHE A 109 18.57 -8.53 17.83
CA PHE A 109 19.07 -8.19 16.48
C PHE A 109 18.78 -9.25 15.42
N THR A 110 18.90 -10.54 15.78
CA THR A 110 18.68 -11.68 14.88
C THR A 110 17.25 -11.80 14.36
N TYR A 111 16.25 -11.31 15.09
CA TYR A 111 14.84 -11.40 14.73
C TYR A 111 14.17 -10.04 14.50
N ALA A 112 14.92 -8.94 14.63
CA ALA A 112 14.36 -7.61 14.43
C ALA A 112 14.05 -7.32 12.95
N GLY A 113 14.81 -7.90 12.02
CA GLY A 113 14.53 -7.80 10.59
C GLY A 113 13.31 -8.64 10.20
N TYR A 114 12.31 -8.01 9.57
CA TYR A 114 11.11 -8.65 9.06
C TYR A 114 11.15 -8.79 7.53
N THR A 115 10.39 -9.74 6.98
CA THR A 115 10.27 -9.93 5.53
C THR A 115 9.35 -8.88 4.91
N ILE A 116 9.54 -8.59 3.63
CA ILE A 116 8.68 -7.64 2.92
C ILE A 116 7.19 -8.03 2.98
N PHE A 117 6.90 -9.34 2.97
CA PHE A 117 5.56 -9.91 3.13
C PHE A 117 4.75 -9.40 4.36
N VAL A 118 5.40 -8.91 5.41
CA VAL A 118 4.72 -8.25 6.55
C VAL A 118 5.11 -6.78 6.69
N ALA A 119 6.13 -6.32 5.96
CA ALA A 119 6.58 -4.93 6.00
C ALA A 119 5.49 -3.97 5.50
N GLU A 120 4.87 -4.34 4.38
CA GLU A 120 3.85 -3.52 3.69
C GLU A 120 2.53 -3.44 4.45
N VAL A 121 2.29 -4.31 5.43
CA VAL A 121 1.08 -4.25 6.25
C VAL A 121 1.03 -2.96 7.07
N ALA A 122 2.17 -2.54 7.63
CA ALA A 122 2.24 -1.35 8.47
C ALA A 122 2.11 -0.05 7.68
N SER A 123 2.77 0.03 6.54
CA SER A 123 2.76 1.21 5.66
C SER A 123 1.36 1.44 5.08
N THR A 124 0.77 0.41 4.47
CA THR A 124 -0.56 0.51 3.86
C THR A 124 -1.68 0.72 4.89
N LEU A 125 -1.53 0.22 6.13
CA LEU A 125 -2.51 0.50 7.20
C LEU A 125 -2.47 1.99 7.59
N ASN A 126 -1.27 2.58 7.69
CA ASN A 126 -1.13 4.00 7.98
C ASN A 126 -1.70 4.88 6.86
N GLU A 127 -1.54 4.50 5.59
CA GLU A 127 -2.21 5.17 4.47
C GLU A 127 -3.73 5.08 4.57
N ALA A 128 -4.28 3.90 4.89
CA ALA A 128 -5.71 3.71 5.03
C ALA A 128 -6.30 4.58 6.15
N LEU A 129 -5.61 4.66 7.30
CA LEU A 129 -5.96 5.54 8.41
C LEU A 129 -5.85 7.03 8.02
N LEU A 130 -4.81 7.41 7.28
CA LEU A 130 -4.66 8.77 6.77
C LEU A 130 -5.79 9.14 5.81
N LEU A 131 -6.13 8.26 4.87
CA LEU A 131 -7.23 8.50 3.93
C LEU A 131 -8.55 8.76 4.67
N ASP A 132 -8.92 7.88 5.60
CA ASP A 132 -10.16 8.02 6.36
C ASP A 132 -10.16 9.35 7.15
N GLN A 133 -9.04 9.71 7.78
CA GLN A 133 -8.88 11.01 8.45
C GLN A 133 -9.02 12.20 7.48
N LEU A 134 -8.45 12.12 6.27
CA LEU A 134 -8.55 13.20 5.28
C LEU A 134 -9.97 13.33 4.72
N LEU A 135 -10.64 12.22 4.43
CA LEU A 135 -12.03 12.20 3.95
C LEU A 135 -13.00 12.79 4.98
N GLU A 136 -12.83 12.46 6.27
CA GLU A 136 -13.62 13.04 7.36
C GLU A 136 -13.45 14.56 7.48
N ASN A 137 -12.24 15.07 7.18
CA ASN A 137 -11.92 16.49 7.29
C ASN A 137 -12.02 17.27 5.97
N ALA A 138 -12.33 16.60 4.85
CA ALA A 138 -12.44 17.24 3.55
C ALA A 138 -13.52 18.33 3.55
N GLN A 139 -13.22 19.49 2.99
CA GLN A 139 -14.08 20.67 3.04
C GLN A 139 -14.92 20.87 1.77
N SER A 140 -14.61 20.15 0.69
CA SER A 140 -15.34 20.22 -0.59
C SER A 140 -15.59 18.83 -1.19
N ALA A 141 -16.54 18.75 -2.13
CA ALA A 141 -16.75 17.55 -2.94
C ALA A 141 -15.51 17.24 -3.80
N ASP A 142 -14.91 18.27 -4.41
CA ASP A 142 -13.67 18.13 -5.19
C ASP A 142 -12.54 17.47 -4.41
N GLU A 143 -12.30 17.89 -3.17
CA GLU A 143 -11.26 17.32 -2.30
C GLU A 143 -11.56 15.84 -2.01
N ARG A 144 -12.83 15.49 -1.76
CA ARG A 144 -13.25 14.09 -1.58
C ARG A 144 -13.05 13.27 -2.85
N ILE A 145 -13.42 13.79 -4.02
CA ILE A 145 -13.27 13.10 -5.31
C ILE A 145 -11.80 12.74 -5.54
N VAL A 146 -10.87 13.68 -5.33
CA VAL A 146 -9.43 13.44 -5.52
C VAL A 146 -8.90 12.40 -4.53
N LEU A 147 -9.30 12.47 -3.25
CA LEU A 147 -8.91 11.49 -2.24
C LEU A 147 -9.45 10.08 -2.55
N LEU A 148 -10.72 9.99 -2.94
CA LEU A 148 -11.38 8.73 -3.30
C LEU A 148 -10.75 8.12 -4.56
N GLN A 149 -10.50 8.93 -5.59
CA GLN A 149 -9.80 8.48 -6.79
C GLN A 149 -8.41 7.94 -6.45
N HIS A 150 -7.62 8.67 -5.67
CA HIS A 150 -6.29 8.20 -5.25
C HIS A 150 -6.34 6.85 -4.53
N ALA A 151 -7.31 6.66 -3.65
CA ALA A 151 -7.48 5.38 -2.94
C ALA A 151 -7.89 4.23 -3.87
N ILE A 152 -8.79 4.49 -4.82
CA ILE A 152 -9.22 3.51 -5.83
C ILE A 152 -8.06 3.13 -6.74
N ASP A 153 -7.30 4.12 -7.22
CA ASP A 153 -6.13 3.94 -8.08
C ASP A 153 -5.04 3.16 -7.34
N SER A 154 -4.82 3.43 -6.05
CA SER A 154 -3.90 2.69 -5.19
C SER A 154 -4.30 1.21 -5.04
N ILE A 155 -5.60 0.91 -4.83
CA ILE A 155 -6.10 -0.47 -4.80
C ILE A 155 -5.90 -1.16 -6.16
N ALA A 156 -6.25 -0.49 -7.25
CA ALA A 156 -6.11 -1.02 -8.61
C ALA A 156 -4.65 -1.34 -8.95
N GLY A 157 -3.71 -0.45 -8.58
CA GLY A 157 -2.28 -0.60 -8.82
C GLY A 157 -1.57 -1.60 -7.90
N THR A 158 -1.95 -1.64 -6.62
CA THR A 158 -1.24 -2.43 -5.58
C THR A 158 -1.83 -3.82 -5.40
N PHE A 159 -3.14 -3.98 -5.57
CA PHE A 159 -3.80 -5.28 -5.41
C PHE A 159 -4.04 -5.98 -6.74
N PHE A 160 -4.85 -5.39 -7.64
CA PHE A 160 -5.25 -6.05 -8.89
C PHE A 160 -4.08 -6.18 -9.88
N THR A 161 -3.39 -5.08 -10.15
CA THR A 161 -2.26 -5.07 -11.10
C THR A 161 -1.12 -5.98 -10.62
N GLN A 162 -0.75 -5.94 -9.34
CA GLN A 162 0.30 -6.83 -8.80
C GLN A 162 -0.13 -8.31 -8.80
N SER A 163 -1.43 -8.59 -8.60
CA SER A 163 -1.95 -9.97 -8.72
C SER A 163 -1.89 -10.48 -10.16
N MET A 164 -2.24 -9.64 -11.15
CA MET A 164 -2.08 -9.96 -12.57
C MET A 164 -0.59 -10.18 -12.91
N PHE A 165 0.31 -9.36 -12.38
CA PHE A 165 1.75 -9.52 -12.56
C PHE A 165 2.28 -10.83 -11.96
N ALA A 166 1.78 -11.22 -10.78
CA ALA A 166 2.12 -12.51 -10.18
C ALA A 166 1.61 -13.69 -11.04
N ASN A 167 0.42 -13.58 -11.63
CA ASN A 167 -0.10 -14.57 -12.57
C ASN A 167 0.77 -14.63 -13.84
N TYR A 168 1.18 -13.49 -14.38
CA TYR A 168 2.07 -13.42 -15.54
C TYR A 168 3.39 -14.13 -15.29
N GLU A 169 4.05 -13.83 -14.16
CA GLU A 169 5.28 -14.52 -13.81
C GLU A 169 5.07 -16.01 -13.61
N LEU A 170 3.97 -16.44 -12.98
CA LEU A 170 3.67 -17.86 -12.80
C LEU A 170 3.56 -18.59 -14.15
N GLU A 171 2.80 -18.04 -15.10
CA GLU A 171 2.64 -18.65 -16.43
C GLU A 171 3.96 -18.67 -17.20
N ALA A 172 4.74 -17.58 -17.14
CA ALA A 172 6.06 -17.53 -17.78
C ALA A 172 7.03 -18.59 -17.21
N HIS A 173 7.05 -18.80 -15.89
CA HIS A 173 7.87 -19.84 -15.26
C HIS A 173 7.40 -21.24 -15.63
N GLN A 174 6.08 -21.49 -15.67
CA GLN A 174 5.52 -22.79 -16.07
C GLN A 174 5.86 -23.18 -17.51
N LEU A 175 5.91 -22.20 -18.42
CA LEU A 175 6.40 -22.44 -19.79
C LEU A 175 7.83 -22.95 -19.79
N ALA A 176 8.71 -22.33 -18.99
CA ALA A 176 10.11 -22.73 -18.88
C ALA A 176 10.25 -24.14 -18.25
N GLU A 177 9.49 -24.42 -17.19
CA GLU A 177 9.44 -25.73 -16.54
C GLU A 177 8.97 -26.85 -17.50
N ALA A 178 8.01 -26.53 -18.37
CA ALA A 178 7.52 -27.43 -19.41
C ALA A 178 8.45 -27.55 -20.64
N GLY A 179 9.62 -26.89 -20.62
CA GLY A 179 10.58 -26.90 -21.72
C GLY A 179 10.10 -26.18 -22.98
N GLN A 180 9.14 -25.26 -22.85
CA GLN A 180 8.65 -24.44 -23.96
C GLN A 180 9.63 -23.30 -24.28
N PRO A 181 9.65 -22.80 -25.54
CA PRO A 181 10.48 -21.64 -25.89
C PRO A 181 10.06 -20.37 -25.14
N ILE A 182 11.03 -19.66 -24.58
CA ILE A 182 10.83 -18.35 -23.94
C ILE A 182 11.36 -17.26 -24.86
N THR A 183 10.53 -16.83 -25.81
CA THR A 183 10.84 -15.70 -26.72
C THR A 183 10.02 -14.47 -26.32
N GLY A 184 10.41 -13.30 -26.82
CA GLY A 184 9.70 -12.05 -26.53
C GLY A 184 8.24 -12.08 -27.04
N GLU A 185 7.98 -12.77 -28.15
CA GLU A 185 6.65 -12.97 -28.71
C GLU A 185 5.78 -13.84 -27.78
N VAL A 186 6.31 -14.98 -27.30
CA VAL A 186 5.59 -15.86 -26.37
C VAL A 186 5.27 -15.14 -25.07
N LEU A 187 6.24 -14.42 -24.50
CA LEU A 187 6.03 -13.64 -23.28
C LEU A 187 5.05 -12.46 -23.49
N GLY A 188 5.08 -11.83 -24.68
CA GLY A 188 4.12 -10.80 -25.04
C GLY A 188 2.70 -11.33 -25.14
N GLU A 189 2.52 -12.49 -25.76
CA GLU A 189 1.22 -13.17 -25.87
C GLU A 189 0.64 -13.54 -24.50
N VAL A 190 1.46 -14.11 -23.59
CA VAL A 190 1.04 -14.40 -22.21
C VAL A 190 0.53 -13.14 -21.52
N TYR A 191 1.30 -12.05 -21.57
CA TYR A 191 0.90 -10.79 -20.94
C TYR A 191 -0.39 -10.22 -21.54
N HIS A 192 -0.49 -10.23 -22.88
CA HIS A 192 -1.66 -9.70 -23.59
C HIS A 192 -2.93 -10.47 -23.28
N ASN A 193 -2.85 -11.80 -23.26
CA ASN A 193 -3.98 -12.68 -22.92
C ASN A 193 -4.44 -12.47 -21.47
N LEU A 194 -3.50 -12.31 -20.53
CA LEU A 194 -3.84 -11.96 -19.15
C LEU A 194 -4.51 -10.59 -19.07
N LEU A 195 -3.96 -9.56 -19.71
CA LEU A 195 -4.58 -8.24 -19.71
C LEU A 195 -6.02 -8.28 -20.23
N LYS A 196 -6.27 -9.01 -21.33
CA LYS A 196 -7.62 -9.24 -21.86
C LYS A 196 -8.52 -9.97 -20.87
N SER A 197 -8.02 -11.02 -20.23
CA SER A 197 -8.81 -11.78 -19.26
C SER A 197 -9.17 -10.97 -18.01
N TRP A 198 -8.31 -10.03 -17.60
CA TRP A 198 -8.49 -9.26 -16.36
C TRP A 198 -9.37 -8.02 -16.56
N TYR A 199 -9.26 -7.36 -17.72
CA TYR A 199 -10.03 -6.14 -18.02
C TYR A 199 -11.26 -6.39 -18.91
N ASP A 200 -11.34 -7.52 -19.61
CA ASP A 200 -12.42 -7.89 -20.52
C ASP A 200 -12.83 -6.75 -21.47
N ASP A 201 -14.06 -6.25 -21.38
CA ASP A 201 -14.59 -5.15 -22.19
C ASP A 201 -14.46 -3.76 -21.52
N ALA A 202 -13.82 -3.68 -20.35
CA ALA A 202 -13.62 -2.42 -19.63
C ALA A 202 -12.60 -1.48 -20.31
N ILE A 203 -11.66 -2.03 -21.09
CA ILE A 203 -10.68 -1.25 -21.86
C ILE A 203 -10.65 -1.71 -23.33
N GLU A 204 -10.34 -0.78 -24.22
CA GLU A 204 -10.07 -1.06 -25.62
C GLU A 204 -8.74 -1.78 -25.78
N ASP A 205 -8.75 -2.84 -26.59
CA ASP A 205 -7.57 -3.64 -26.89
C ASP A 205 -6.61 -2.88 -27.82
N GLU A 206 -5.31 -2.89 -27.48
CA GLU A 206 -4.24 -2.31 -28.30
C GLU A 206 -3.07 -3.29 -28.42
N GLU A 207 -2.58 -3.48 -29.64
CA GLU A 207 -1.52 -4.45 -29.96
C GLU A 207 -0.24 -4.20 -29.15
N LEU A 208 0.08 -2.94 -28.84
CA LEU A 208 1.29 -2.58 -28.11
C LEU A 208 1.24 -2.96 -26.62
N TYR A 209 0.07 -3.30 -26.06
CA TYR A 209 -0.03 -3.72 -24.67
C TYR A 209 0.75 -5.00 -24.37
N GLN A 210 0.97 -5.86 -25.37
CA GLN A 210 1.82 -7.05 -25.26
C GLN A 210 3.27 -6.73 -24.87
N LEU A 211 3.75 -5.49 -25.06
CA LEU A 211 5.12 -5.09 -24.73
C LEU A 211 5.25 -4.56 -23.29
N THR A 212 4.14 -4.42 -22.56
CA THR A 212 4.13 -3.81 -21.23
C THR A 212 4.93 -4.62 -20.20
N TRP A 213 5.02 -5.94 -20.33
CA TRP A 213 5.82 -6.76 -19.42
C TRP A 213 7.30 -6.36 -19.39
N ALA A 214 7.84 -5.95 -20.54
CA ALA A 214 9.26 -5.66 -20.69
C ALA A 214 9.71 -4.38 -19.93
N ARG A 215 8.76 -3.51 -19.54
CA ARG A 215 9.06 -2.30 -18.76
C ARG A 215 8.94 -2.50 -17.25
N ILE A 216 8.53 -3.68 -16.77
CA ILE A 216 8.28 -3.94 -15.36
C ILE A 216 9.59 -4.44 -14.71
N PRO A 217 10.30 -3.63 -13.90
CA PRO A 217 11.63 -3.99 -13.43
C PRO A 217 11.64 -5.19 -12.48
N HIS A 218 10.56 -5.40 -11.74
CA HIS A 218 10.46 -6.49 -10.77
C HIS A 218 10.61 -7.87 -11.41
N PHE A 219 10.14 -8.05 -12.65
CA PHE A 219 10.27 -9.31 -13.38
C PHE A 219 11.73 -9.72 -13.64
N PHE A 220 12.65 -8.76 -13.59
CA PHE A 220 14.07 -8.98 -13.88
C PHE A 220 14.96 -8.95 -12.62
N HIS A 221 14.62 -8.10 -11.65
CA HIS A 221 15.49 -7.84 -10.48
C HIS A 221 15.02 -8.54 -9.21
N SER A 222 13.72 -8.88 -9.11
CA SER A 222 13.11 -9.52 -7.95
C SER A 222 12.10 -10.59 -8.40
N PRO A 223 12.55 -11.72 -8.98
CA PRO A 223 11.65 -12.71 -9.54
C PRO A 223 10.64 -13.22 -8.50
N TYR A 224 9.37 -13.24 -8.91
CA TYR A 224 8.21 -13.72 -8.17
C TYR A 224 7.98 -13.01 -6.83
N TYR A 225 8.36 -11.74 -6.75
CA TYR A 225 8.20 -10.91 -5.55
C TYR A 225 6.84 -10.19 -5.51
N VAL A 226 6.29 -9.82 -6.66
CA VAL A 226 5.14 -8.89 -6.76
C VAL A 226 3.87 -9.36 -6.04
N TYR A 227 3.66 -10.67 -5.88
CA TYR A 227 2.50 -11.20 -5.14
C TYR A 227 2.51 -10.78 -3.66
N GLN A 228 3.69 -10.44 -3.10
CA GLN A 228 3.83 -10.00 -1.72
C GLN A 228 3.12 -8.66 -1.49
N TYR A 229 3.05 -7.77 -2.49
CA TYR A 229 2.28 -6.53 -2.39
C TYR A 229 0.79 -6.82 -2.23
N ALA A 230 0.20 -7.62 -3.11
CA ALA A 230 -1.22 -7.94 -3.07
C ALA A 230 -1.62 -8.66 -1.77
N THR A 231 -0.80 -9.60 -1.31
CA THR A 231 -1.06 -10.35 -0.06
C THR A 231 -0.91 -9.48 1.19
N SER A 232 0.11 -8.61 1.24
CA SER A 232 0.29 -7.67 2.34
C SER A 232 -0.83 -6.61 2.38
N PHE A 233 -1.22 -6.09 1.22
CA PHE A 233 -2.31 -5.13 1.08
C PHE A 233 -3.65 -5.75 1.53
N ALA A 234 -3.91 -7.01 1.18
CA ALA A 234 -5.08 -7.74 1.64
C ALA A 234 -5.08 -7.95 3.16
N ALA A 235 -3.92 -8.28 3.74
CA ALA A 235 -3.79 -8.42 5.19
C ALA A 235 -4.02 -7.08 5.91
N SER A 236 -3.44 -6.00 5.41
CA SER A 236 -3.68 -4.64 5.91
C SER A 236 -5.15 -4.25 5.83
N SER A 237 -5.80 -4.47 4.68
CA SER A 237 -7.23 -4.21 4.49
C SER A 237 -8.10 -5.01 5.45
N ALA A 238 -7.75 -6.27 5.76
CA ALA A 238 -8.46 -7.10 6.72
C ALA A 238 -8.32 -6.58 8.16
N ILE A 239 -7.10 -6.18 8.55
CA ILE A 239 -6.84 -5.57 9.86
C ILE A 239 -7.63 -4.26 9.98
N PHE A 240 -7.57 -3.42 8.96
CA PHE A 240 -8.30 -2.16 8.89
C PHE A 240 -9.82 -2.38 9.01
N ASP A 241 -10.40 -3.28 8.22
CA ASP A 241 -11.84 -3.61 8.27
C ASP A 241 -12.26 -4.14 9.65
N THR A 242 -11.41 -4.96 10.27
CA THR A 242 -11.64 -5.43 11.65
C THR A 242 -11.58 -4.28 12.66
N MET A 243 -10.66 -3.32 12.50
CA MET A 243 -10.61 -2.11 13.34
C MET A 243 -11.86 -1.26 13.20
N GLN A 244 -12.33 -1.01 11.97
CA GLN A 244 -13.51 -0.18 11.69
C GLN A 244 -14.83 -0.85 12.12
N SER A 245 -14.91 -2.18 12.03
CA SER A 245 -16.10 -2.96 12.42
C SER A 245 -16.23 -3.21 13.93
N ALA A 246 -15.20 -2.92 14.71
CA ALA A 246 -15.20 -3.14 16.16
C ALA A 246 -16.25 -2.27 16.87
N THR A 247 -17.18 -2.91 17.57
CA THR A 247 -18.36 -2.26 18.15
C THR A 247 -18.15 -1.84 19.60
N SER A 248 -17.21 -2.47 20.29
CA SER A 248 -16.84 -2.18 21.68
C SER A 248 -15.40 -1.67 21.80
N GLU A 249 -15.10 -1.05 22.95
CA GLU A 249 -13.74 -0.60 23.23
C GLU A 249 -12.79 -1.78 23.45
N GLU A 250 -13.28 -2.86 24.05
CA GLU A 250 -12.54 -4.10 24.25
C GLU A 250 -12.14 -4.74 22.91
N GLU A 251 -13.07 -4.82 21.94
CA GLU A 251 -12.78 -5.33 20.60
C GLU A 251 -11.74 -4.47 19.88
N ARG A 252 -11.85 -3.13 19.95
CA ARG A 252 -10.87 -2.22 19.35
C ARG A 252 -9.48 -2.44 19.96
N GLN A 253 -9.39 -2.53 21.28
CA GLN A 253 -8.13 -2.77 21.98
C GLN A 253 -7.52 -4.14 21.62
N GLU A 254 -8.34 -5.16 21.44
CA GLU A 254 -7.88 -6.48 21.02
C GLU A 254 -7.28 -6.47 19.61
N VAL A 255 -7.93 -5.81 18.65
CA VAL A 255 -7.43 -5.72 17.26
C VAL A 255 -6.14 -4.91 17.21
N VAL A 256 -6.08 -3.78 17.91
CA VAL A 256 -4.87 -2.95 18.00
C VAL A 256 -3.73 -3.73 18.68
N SER A 257 -4.01 -4.47 19.76
CA SER A 257 -3.02 -5.31 20.44
C SER A 257 -2.44 -6.40 19.52
N ARG A 258 -3.30 -7.04 18.73
CA ARG A 258 -2.88 -8.03 17.71
C ARG A 258 -2.02 -7.41 16.62
N TYR A 259 -2.38 -6.23 16.12
CA TYR A 259 -1.56 -5.48 15.16
C TYR A 259 -0.21 -5.07 15.75
N HIS A 260 -0.18 -4.56 16.99
CA HIS A 260 1.08 -4.25 17.67
C HIS A 260 1.95 -5.49 17.84
N THR A 261 1.35 -6.63 18.20
CA THR A 261 2.07 -7.90 18.32
C THR A 261 2.72 -8.30 16.99
N LEU A 262 2.05 -8.10 15.85
CA LEU A 262 2.65 -8.30 14.53
C LEU A 262 3.91 -7.45 14.35
N LEU A 263 3.82 -6.14 14.60
CA LEU A 263 4.96 -5.23 14.43
C LEU A 263 6.12 -5.55 15.40
N GLN A 264 5.79 -5.92 16.63
CA GLN A 264 6.76 -6.31 17.67
C GLN A 264 7.42 -7.66 17.38
N SER A 265 6.86 -8.47 16.48
CA SER A 265 7.37 -9.81 16.19
C SER A 265 8.58 -9.79 15.27
N GLY A 266 8.81 -8.73 14.50
CA GLY A 266 9.87 -8.71 13.49
C GLY A 266 9.82 -9.93 12.57
N GLY A 267 10.96 -10.57 12.35
CA GLY A 267 11.11 -11.85 11.66
C GLY A 267 11.26 -13.05 12.61
N SER A 268 10.66 -13.00 13.79
CA SER A 268 10.79 -14.08 14.80
C SER A 268 10.09 -15.39 14.41
N ASP A 269 9.25 -15.39 13.37
CA ASP A 269 8.53 -16.57 12.89
C ASP A 269 8.19 -16.45 11.40
N HIS A 270 7.57 -17.50 10.84
CA HIS A 270 7.08 -17.52 9.47
C HIS A 270 6.01 -16.43 9.25
N PRO A 271 6.09 -15.62 8.17
CA PRO A 271 5.20 -14.48 7.95
C PRO A 271 3.70 -14.80 8.01
N MET A 272 3.29 -15.95 7.45
CA MET A 272 1.89 -16.40 7.53
C MET A 272 1.42 -16.67 8.96
N GLU A 273 2.29 -17.18 9.83
CA GLU A 273 1.93 -17.45 11.23
C GLU A 273 1.88 -16.15 12.04
N LEU A 274 2.73 -15.18 11.71
CA LEU A 274 2.67 -13.83 12.28
C LEU A 274 1.34 -13.13 11.92
N LEU A 275 0.93 -13.20 10.65
CA LEU A 275 -0.37 -12.64 10.22
C LEU A 275 -1.56 -13.34 10.88
N LYS A 276 -1.53 -14.66 11.02
CA LYS A 276 -2.58 -15.40 11.75
C LYS A 276 -2.72 -14.91 13.19
N ARG A 277 -1.60 -14.66 13.88
CA ARG A 277 -1.61 -14.06 15.23
C ARG A 277 -2.19 -12.65 15.24
N ALA A 278 -2.00 -11.90 14.14
CA ALA A 278 -2.63 -10.60 13.93
C ALA A 278 -4.13 -10.69 13.62
N GLY A 279 -4.69 -11.91 13.43
CA GLY A 279 -6.08 -12.14 13.08
C GLY A 279 -6.35 -12.31 11.58
N VAL A 280 -5.32 -12.47 10.76
CA VAL A 280 -5.45 -12.63 9.30
C VAL A 280 -4.94 -14.00 8.87
N ASP A 281 -5.83 -14.86 8.36
CA ASP A 281 -5.43 -16.12 7.71
C ASP A 281 -5.49 -15.99 6.18
N LEU A 282 -4.32 -15.92 5.54
CA LEU A 282 -4.22 -15.85 4.08
C LEU A 282 -4.50 -17.18 3.37
N ASN A 283 -4.84 -18.26 4.10
CA ASN A 283 -5.34 -19.50 3.50
C ASN A 283 -6.84 -19.45 3.16
N ASP A 284 -7.56 -18.41 3.61
CA ASP A 284 -8.95 -18.18 3.25
C ASP A 284 -9.14 -16.87 2.45
N SER A 285 -10.35 -16.66 1.93
CA SER A 285 -10.65 -15.50 1.09
C SER A 285 -11.05 -14.24 1.86
N SER A 286 -11.10 -14.26 3.19
CA SER A 286 -11.58 -13.14 4.01
C SER A 286 -10.74 -11.88 3.79
N ALA A 287 -9.42 -12.00 3.70
CA ALA A 287 -8.50 -10.88 3.47
C ALA A 287 -8.74 -10.24 2.09
N VAL A 288 -8.84 -11.06 1.05
CA VAL A 288 -9.18 -10.61 -0.31
C VAL A 288 -10.56 -9.95 -0.36
N ASN A 289 -11.56 -10.56 0.29
CA ASN A 289 -12.90 -9.99 0.35
C ASN A 289 -12.93 -8.64 1.06
N SER A 290 -12.00 -8.38 2.00
CA SER A 290 -11.89 -7.09 2.69
C SER A 290 -11.40 -5.99 1.73
N VAL A 291 -10.47 -6.31 0.83
CA VAL A 291 -10.06 -5.39 -0.25
C VAL A 291 -11.24 -5.07 -1.16
N VAL A 292 -11.99 -6.08 -1.59
CA VAL A 292 -13.15 -5.90 -2.47
C VAL A 292 -14.24 -5.04 -1.81
N ARG A 293 -14.55 -5.29 -0.53
CA ARG A 293 -15.50 -4.44 0.22
C ARG A 293 -15.03 -2.99 0.32
N ARG A 294 -13.75 -2.77 0.58
CA ARG A 294 -13.19 -1.40 0.66
C ARG A 294 -13.28 -0.71 -0.70
N LEU A 295 -12.93 -1.38 -1.79
CA LEU A 295 -13.05 -0.84 -3.14
C LEU A 295 -14.50 -0.47 -3.47
N ASP A 296 -15.44 -1.38 -3.23
CA ASP A 296 -16.88 -1.16 -3.46
C ASP A 296 -17.41 0.06 -2.68
N ALA A 297 -17.00 0.20 -1.41
CA ALA A 297 -17.37 1.33 -0.58
C ALA A 297 -16.76 2.66 -1.06
N LEU A 298 -15.52 2.65 -1.55
CA LEU A 298 -14.86 3.84 -2.10
C LEU A 298 -15.48 4.27 -3.42
N VAL A 299 -15.73 3.33 -4.34
CA VAL A 299 -16.42 3.59 -5.62
C VAL A 299 -17.83 4.13 -5.37
N SER A 300 -18.59 3.49 -4.47
CA SER A 300 -19.95 3.95 -4.11
C SER A 300 -19.96 5.35 -3.49
N GLN A 301 -18.88 5.77 -2.81
CA GLN A 301 -18.73 7.14 -2.31
C GLN A 301 -18.37 8.09 -3.45
N LEU A 302 -17.44 7.70 -4.33
CA LEU A 302 -17.03 8.51 -5.47
C LEU A 302 -18.20 8.82 -6.41
N GLU A 303 -19.02 7.82 -6.73
CA GLU A 303 -20.22 8.00 -7.55
C GLU A 303 -21.16 9.05 -6.96
N LYS A 304 -21.37 9.03 -5.63
CA LYS A 304 -22.21 10.03 -4.95
C LYS A 304 -21.61 11.43 -5.01
N GLU A 305 -20.30 11.57 -4.79
CA GLU A 305 -19.65 12.88 -4.86
C GLU A 305 -19.68 13.45 -6.29
N LEU A 306 -19.55 12.60 -7.31
CA LEU A 306 -19.68 13.00 -8.72
C LEU A 306 -21.11 13.43 -9.09
N GLU A 307 -22.15 12.82 -8.50
CA GLU A 307 -23.54 13.26 -8.69
C GLU A 307 -23.84 14.63 -8.06
N LEU A 308 -23.05 15.05 -7.07
CA LEU A 308 -23.19 16.35 -6.39
C LEU A 308 -22.49 17.50 -7.14
N THR A 309 -21.67 17.19 -8.15
CA THR A 309 -20.87 18.15 -8.93
C THR A 309 -21.56 18.50 -10.25
#